data_AF-A0A8S9IIH4-F1
#
_entry.id   AF-A0A8S9IIH4-F1
#
_cell.length_a   1.000
_cell.length_b   1.000
_cell.length_c   1.000
_cell.angle_alpha   90.00
_cell.angle_beta   90.00
_cell.angle_gamma   90.00
#
_symmetry.space_group_name_H-M   'P 1'
#
loop_
_entity.id
_entity.type
_entity.pdbx_description
1 polymer ?
#
loop_
_entity_poly.entity_id
_entity_poly.type
_entity_poly.pdbx_seq_one_letter_code
_entity_poly.pdbx_strand_id
1 'polypeptide(L)'
;MHLVVYGKENLDKTQGLVEETFQEIRNTNKSIPIYPGQPCTPDHLQVLVKAVPIKQGHQLTVSWPVTPSIHHYEEAPCSYLGHLIGHEGEGSLFHALKTLGWATGLYAGESDVTIDYSFFDVSVDLTDAGHEHMQDILGLLFRHIKHLQQSGVSQWIFDELSAICEAEFHYQAKRDPFSYAMAISRNMKIYPTKHWLVGSSLPSRFNPDFVQKVLNELSPSNVRIFWRSKKFEGQTDETEPWYNTAYSFENITEFTIQIRIRSEIRSGSAPKIGYPGCPDPNPDSKILDPCKPNPDPDILIFRSGYPDPDPYF
;
A
#
# COMPACT_ATOMS: atom_id res chain seq x y z
N MET A 1 -7.93 -22.07 -12.22
CA MET A 1 -8.05 -21.06 -13.28
C MET A 1 -9.26 -20.21 -12.96
N HIS A 2 -9.23 -18.90 -13.23
CA HIS A 2 -10.39 -18.02 -13.08
C HIS A 2 -10.66 -17.33 -14.42
N LEU A 3 -11.93 -17.24 -14.80
CA LEU A 3 -12.40 -16.68 -16.06
C LEU A 3 -13.54 -15.71 -15.76
N VAL A 4 -13.53 -14.57 -16.44
CA VAL A 4 -14.62 -13.59 -16.43
C VAL A 4 -14.97 -13.30 -17.88
N VAL A 5 -16.25 -13.45 -18.22
CA VAL A 5 -16.77 -13.11 -19.54
C VAL A 5 -17.69 -11.91 -19.39
N TYR A 6 -17.44 -10.89 -20.21
CA TYR A 6 -18.25 -9.68 -20.27
C TYR A 6 -18.89 -9.62 -21.66
N GLY A 7 -20.22 -9.73 -21.74
CA GLY A 7 -20.96 -9.84 -22.98
C GLY A 7 -22.30 -9.09 -22.97
N LYS A 8 -23.00 -9.10 -24.10
CA LYS A 8 -24.36 -8.54 -24.22
C LYS A 8 -25.44 -9.61 -24.04
N GLU A 9 -25.06 -10.85 -24.20
CA GLU A 9 -25.88 -12.04 -24.05
C GLU A 9 -26.37 -12.18 -22.61
N ASN A 10 -27.54 -12.81 -22.45
CA ASN A 10 -27.99 -13.18 -21.12
C ASN A 10 -27.08 -14.24 -20.49
N LEU A 11 -27.26 -14.47 -19.20
CA LEU A 11 -26.45 -15.38 -18.42
C LEU A 11 -26.48 -16.82 -18.94
N ASP A 12 -27.66 -17.37 -19.22
CA ASP A 12 -27.81 -18.76 -19.68
C ASP A 12 -27.03 -19.00 -20.97
N LYS A 13 -27.11 -18.06 -21.92
CA LYS A 13 -26.39 -18.15 -23.19
C LYS A 13 -24.88 -17.99 -22.99
N THR A 14 -24.47 -17.05 -22.13
CA THR A 14 -23.06 -16.85 -21.78
C THR A 14 -22.47 -18.10 -21.11
N GLN A 15 -23.20 -18.73 -20.21
CA GLN A 15 -22.80 -19.99 -19.57
C GLN A 15 -22.60 -21.09 -20.61
N GLY A 16 -23.57 -21.32 -21.49
CA GLY A 16 -23.47 -22.35 -22.53
C GLY A 16 -22.22 -22.18 -23.42
N LEU A 17 -21.92 -20.92 -23.81
CA LEU A 17 -20.71 -20.60 -24.58
C LEU A 17 -19.42 -20.88 -23.80
N VAL A 18 -19.40 -20.55 -22.50
CA VAL A 18 -18.24 -20.82 -21.62
C VAL A 18 -18.02 -22.32 -21.46
N GLU A 19 -19.07 -23.08 -21.20
CA GLU A 19 -18.99 -24.54 -21.07
C GLU A 19 -18.50 -25.16 -22.39
N GLU A 20 -19.11 -24.82 -23.52
CA GLU A 20 -18.71 -25.32 -24.83
C GLU A 20 -17.21 -25.06 -25.10
N THR A 21 -16.72 -23.86 -24.77
CA THR A 21 -15.35 -23.42 -25.10
C THR A 21 -14.30 -23.94 -24.12
N PHE A 22 -14.62 -24.00 -22.82
CA PHE A 22 -13.62 -24.21 -21.77
C PHE A 22 -13.75 -25.53 -21.00
N GLN A 23 -14.82 -26.32 -21.21
CA GLN A 23 -15.00 -27.60 -20.50
C GLN A 23 -13.88 -28.62 -20.73
N GLU A 24 -13.20 -28.55 -21.89
CA GLU A 24 -12.11 -29.47 -22.22
C GLU A 24 -10.80 -29.16 -21.47
N ILE A 25 -10.71 -28.01 -20.80
CA ILE A 25 -9.53 -27.66 -20.00
C ILE A 25 -9.47 -28.58 -18.78
N ARG A 26 -8.56 -29.54 -18.84
CA ARG A 26 -8.37 -30.52 -17.77
C ARG A 26 -7.81 -29.85 -16.51
N ASN A 27 -8.47 -30.10 -15.38
CA ASN A 27 -7.88 -29.81 -14.09
C ASN A 27 -6.72 -30.77 -13.81
N THR A 28 -5.50 -30.23 -13.70
CA THR A 28 -4.29 -31.01 -13.42
C THR A 28 -4.00 -31.13 -11.92
N ASN A 29 -4.86 -30.60 -11.05
CA ASN A 29 -4.70 -30.58 -9.60
C ASN A 29 -3.33 -30.02 -9.15
N LYS A 30 -2.78 -29.09 -9.91
CA LYS A 30 -1.56 -28.38 -9.54
C LYS A 30 -1.86 -27.42 -8.41
N SER A 31 -1.06 -27.50 -7.34
CA SER A 31 -1.06 -26.50 -6.29
C SER A 31 -0.50 -25.17 -6.80
N ILE A 32 -0.89 -24.10 -6.14
CA ILE A 32 -0.29 -22.78 -6.35
C ILE A 32 1.14 -22.85 -5.78
N PRO A 33 2.17 -22.46 -6.55
CA PRO A 33 3.53 -22.36 -6.01
C PRO A 33 3.57 -21.33 -4.88
N ILE A 34 4.10 -21.74 -3.74
CA ILE A 34 4.37 -20.88 -2.58
C ILE A 34 5.88 -20.75 -2.48
N TYR A 35 6.37 -19.52 -2.32
CA TYR A 35 7.79 -19.24 -2.20
C TYR A 35 8.08 -18.76 -0.78
N PRO A 36 8.21 -19.69 0.18
CA PRO A 36 8.38 -19.31 1.57
C PRO A 36 9.72 -18.59 1.76
N GLY A 37 9.66 -17.39 2.33
CA GLY A 37 10.85 -16.60 2.67
C GLY A 37 10.63 -15.11 2.46
N GLN A 38 11.29 -14.30 3.27
CA GLN A 38 11.37 -12.86 3.04
C GLN A 38 12.47 -12.59 2.02
N PRO A 39 12.23 -11.77 0.97
CA PRO A 39 13.27 -11.41 0.01
C PRO A 39 14.44 -10.63 0.65
N CYS A 40 14.21 -10.04 1.82
CA CYS A 40 15.22 -9.36 2.61
C CYS A 40 15.70 -10.24 3.77
N THR A 41 16.99 -10.57 3.78
CA THR A 41 17.69 -11.13 4.93
C THR A 41 18.14 -9.99 5.86
N PRO A 42 18.63 -10.27 7.08
CA PRO A 42 19.16 -9.24 7.97
C PRO A 42 20.24 -8.34 7.32
N ASP A 43 21.05 -8.89 6.42
CA ASP A 43 22.09 -8.15 5.68
C ASP A 43 21.50 -7.16 4.65
N HIS A 44 20.21 -7.31 4.30
CA HIS A 44 19.49 -6.42 3.41
C HIS A 44 18.69 -5.35 4.17
N LEU A 45 18.76 -5.32 5.51
CA LEU A 45 18.09 -4.36 6.38
C LEU A 45 19.09 -3.38 6.98
N GLN A 46 18.58 -2.24 7.41
CA GLN A 46 19.39 -1.11 7.88
C GLN A 46 20.39 -0.67 6.81
N VAL A 47 19.93 -0.55 5.57
CA VAL A 47 20.78 -0.22 4.42
C VAL A 47 20.38 1.12 3.81
N LEU A 48 21.36 1.84 3.29
CA LEU A 48 21.20 3.01 2.42
C LEU A 48 21.74 2.66 1.04
N VAL A 49 20.86 2.75 0.04
CA VAL A 49 21.20 2.56 -1.37
C VAL A 49 21.12 3.92 -2.05
N LYS A 50 22.25 4.42 -2.56
CA LYS A 50 22.29 5.62 -3.39
C LYS A 50 22.33 5.19 -4.85
N ALA A 51 21.40 5.64 -5.67
CA ALA A 51 21.31 5.22 -7.07
C ALA A 51 21.19 6.41 -8.02
N VAL A 52 21.77 6.25 -9.22
CA VAL A 52 21.68 7.24 -10.29
C VAL A 52 20.48 6.90 -11.19
N PRO A 53 19.38 7.67 -11.15
CA PRO A 53 18.24 7.44 -12.02
C PRO A 53 18.53 7.87 -13.46
N ILE A 54 17.72 7.43 -14.41
CA ILE A 54 17.71 7.99 -15.78
C ILE A 54 16.98 9.33 -15.79
N LYS A 55 15.80 9.39 -15.14
CA LYS A 55 14.99 10.60 -15.02
C LYS A 55 15.68 11.65 -14.14
N GLN A 56 15.42 12.91 -14.43
CA GLN A 56 15.85 14.03 -13.60
C GLN A 56 15.02 14.11 -12.32
N GLY A 57 15.60 14.71 -11.28
CA GLY A 57 14.97 14.89 -9.97
C GLY A 57 15.62 14.06 -8.87
N HIS A 58 15.06 14.21 -7.67
CA HIS A 58 15.53 13.58 -6.45
C HIS A 58 14.37 12.84 -5.79
N GLN A 59 14.58 11.60 -5.40
CA GLN A 59 13.56 10.81 -4.73
C GLN A 59 14.16 10.05 -3.56
N LEU A 60 13.50 10.12 -2.41
CA LEU A 60 13.83 9.35 -1.22
C LEU A 60 12.70 8.36 -0.95
N THR A 61 13.02 7.07 -0.91
CA THR A 61 12.06 6.03 -0.54
C THR A 61 12.56 5.28 0.68
N VAL A 62 11.72 5.23 1.69
CA VAL A 62 11.96 4.46 2.92
C VAL A 62 11.02 3.29 2.90
N SER A 63 11.58 2.08 2.97
CA SER A 63 10.88 0.83 2.71
C SER A 63 11.06 -0.12 3.88
N TRP A 64 9.99 -0.80 4.27
CA TRP A 64 9.99 -1.83 5.30
C TRP A 64 9.34 -3.10 4.74
N PRO A 65 9.97 -4.28 4.88
CA PRO A 65 9.23 -5.52 4.67
C PRO A 65 8.17 -5.65 5.76
N VAL A 66 6.94 -5.93 5.34
CA VAL A 66 5.77 -6.02 6.23
C VAL A 66 4.99 -7.31 5.99
N THR A 67 4.15 -7.67 6.95
CA THR A 67 3.16 -8.73 6.76
C THR A 67 2.24 -8.37 5.57
N PRO A 68 2.13 -9.21 4.52
CA PRO A 68 1.30 -8.88 3.36
C PRO A 68 -0.17 -8.66 3.72
N SER A 69 -0.71 -7.51 3.32
CA SER A 69 -2.09 -7.11 3.63
C SER A 69 -3.12 -7.99 2.94
N ILE A 70 -2.71 -8.75 1.91
CA ILE A 70 -3.56 -9.73 1.23
C ILE A 70 -4.15 -10.79 2.18
N HIS A 71 -3.45 -11.11 3.29
CA HIS A 71 -3.94 -12.02 4.33
C HIS A 71 -4.95 -11.38 5.29
N HIS A 72 -4.97 -10.05 5.32
CA HIS A 72 -5.77 -9.21 6.22
C HIS A 72 -6.52 -8.14 5.42
N TYR A 73 -7.05 -8.54 4.26
CA TYR A 73 -7.56 -7.63 3.25
C TYR A 73 -8.87 -6.93 3.68
N GLU A 74 -9.64 -7.54 4.59
CA GLU A 74 -10.84 -6.91 5.18
C GLU A 74 -10.46 -5.81 6.19
N GLU A 75 -9.32 -5.97 6.88
CA GLU A 75 -8.74 -4.99 7.80
C GLU A 75 -7.89 -3.91 7.12
N ALA A 76 -7.29 -4.25 5.98
CA ALA A 76 -6.41 -3.42 5.14
C ALA A 76 -5.42 -2.53 5.93
N PRO A 77 -4.53 -3.12 6.75
CA PRO A 77 -3.65 -2.36 7.63
C PRO A 77 -2.74 -1.38 6.88
N CYS A 78 -2.18 -1.78 5.74
CA CYS A 78 -1.35 -0.86 4.95
C CYS A 78 -2.17 0.27 4.31
N SER A 79 -3.44 0.07 3.95
CA SER A 79 -4.31 1.16 3.47
C SER A 79 -4.56 2.19 4.56
N TYR A 80 -4.86 1.73 5.79
CA TYR A 80 -5.01 2.61 6.95
C TYR A 80 -3.72 3.41 7.21
N LEU A 81 -2.55 2.75 7.20
CA LEU A 81 -1.26 3.42 7.41
C LEU A 81 -0.89 4.37 6.27
N GLY A 82 -1.22 4.02 5.03
CA GLY A 82 -1.05 4.88 3.86
C GLY A 82 -1.89 6.15 3.97
N HIS A 83 -3.17 6.03 4.37
CA HIS A 83 -4.07 7.18 4.62
C HIS A 83 -3.53 8.12 5.70
N LEU A 84 -2.91 7.56 6.75
CA LEU A 84 -2.32 8.36 7.82
C LEU A 84 -0.99 9.02 7.45
N ILE A 85 -0.02 8.22 7.04
CA ILE A 85 1.35 8.71 6.78
C ILE A 85 1.38 9.54 5.50
N GLY A 86 0.54 9.21 4.53
CA GLY A 86 0.38 9.88 3.25
C GLY A 86 -0.51 11.13 3.27
N HIS A 87 -1.11 11.48 4.42
CA HIS A 87 -2.03 12.61 4.50
C HIS A 87 -1.36 13.94 4.12
N GLU A 88 -2.12 14.82 3.43
CA GLU A 88 -1.57 16.08 2.89
C GLU A 88 -2.08 17.35 3.59
N GLY A 89 -3.06 17.23 4.49
CA GLY A 89 -3.60 18.38 5.23
C GLY A 89 -2.67 18.94 6.31
N GLU A 90 -3.08 20.06 6.90
CA GLU A 90 -2.32 20.76 7.93
C GLU A 90 -1.94 19.83 9.10
N GLY A 91 -0.71 19.97 9.59
CA GLY A 91 -0.15 19.10 10.64
C GLY A 91 0.41 17.77 10.14
N SER A 92 0.26 17.42 8.85
CA SER A 92 0.85 16.18 8.32
C SER A 92 2.37 16.28 8.10
N LEU A 93 3.02 15.11 7.93
CA LEU A 93 4.42 15.05 7.53
C LEU A 93 4.65 15.78 6.21
N PHE A 94 3.81 15.52 5.20
CA PHE A 94 3.95 16.18 3.90
C PHE A 94 3.80 17.70 4.00
N HIS A 95 2.81 18.18 4.76
CA HIS A 95 2.61 19.62 4.99
C HIS A 95 3.86 20.28 5.59
N ALA A 96 4.50 19.64 6.58
CA ALA A 96 5.73 20.12 7.18
C ALA A 96 6.88 20.19 6.16
N LEU A 97 7.11 19.11 5.40
CA LEU A 97 8.16 19.03 4.37
C LEU A 97 7.96 20.06 3.25
N LYS A 98 6.70 20.27 2.83
CA LYS A 98 6.32 21.25 1.82
C LYS A 98 6.55 22.68 2.33
N THR A 99 6.21 22.97 3.58
CA THR A 99 6.40 24.30 4.19
C THR A 99 7.88 24.67 4.31
N LEU A 100 8.75 23.69 4.55
CA LEU A 100 10.20 23.86 4.56
C LEU A 100 10.81 23.98 3.14
N GLY A 101 10.00 23.76 2.10
CA GLY A 101 10.46 23.76 0.71
C GLY A 101 11.30 22.52 0.36
N TRP A 102 11.17 21.42 1.12
CA TRP A 102 11.97 20.21 0.96
C TRP A 102 11.32 19.15 0.07
N ALA A 103 10.00 19.12 -0.04
CA ALA A 103 9.28 18.12 -0.82
C ALA A 103 8.21 18.72 -1.74
N THR A 104 7.99 18.06 -2.89
CA THR A 104 6.92 18.38 -3.85
C THR A 104 5.80 17.35 -3.86
N GLY A 105 6.06 16.14 -3.37
CA GLY A 105 5.08 15.07 -3.24
C GLY A 105 5.49 14.06 -2.17
N LEU A 106 4.51 13.38 -1.59
CA LEU A 106 4.70 12.26 -0.67
C LEU A 106 3.66 11.18 -0.97
N TYR A 107 4.11 9.94 -1.08
CA TYR A 107 3.27 8.76 -1.21
C TYR A 107 3.61 7.78 -0.11
N ALA A 108 2.59 7.19 0.52
CA ALA A 108 2.75 6.13 1.50
C ALA A 108 1.78 4.99 1.21
N GLY A 109 2.25 3.76 1.22
CA GLY A 109 1.38 2.61 0.99
C GLY A 109 2.13 1.31 0.79
N GLU A 110 1.36 0.25 0.58
CA GLU A 110 1.89 -1.07 0.29
C GLU A 110 2.48 -1.15 -1.14
N SER A 111 3.60 -1.85 -1.29
CA SER A 111 4.30 -2.08 -2.56
C SER A 111 4.79 -3.53 -2.67
N ASP A 112 5.06 -3.96 -3.90
CA ASP A 112 5.52 -5.32 -4.24
C ASP A 112 4.71 -6.44 -3.56
N VAL A 113 3.37 -6.29 -3.59
CA VAL A 113 2.42 -7.17 -2.90
C VAL A 113 2.38 -8.56 -3.54
N THR A 114 2.74 -9.56 -2.76
CA THR A 114 2.56 -10.98 -3.09
C THR A 114 1.85 -11.70 -1.94
N ILE A 115 1.56 -13.00 -2.12
CA ILE A 115 1.05 -13.83 -1.03
C ILE A 115 2.11 -14.10 0.04
N ASP A 116 3.40 -14.03 -0.32
CA ASP A 116 4.50 -14.45 0.55
C ASP A 116 5.17 -13.26 1.26
N TYR A 117 5.28 -12.12 0.58
CA TYR A 117 5.92 -10.90 1.08
C TYR A 117 5.26 -9.64 0.52
N SER A 118 5.46 -8.54 1.24
CA SER A 118 5.07 -7.20 0.83
C SER A 118 6.01 -6.18 1.46
N PHE A 119 6.07 -4.99 0.89
CA PHE A 119 6.73 -3.84 1.49
C PHE A 119 5.71 -2.76 1.80
N PHE A 120 6.04 -1.92 2.77
CA PHE A 120 5.40 -0.64 2.98
C PHE A 120 6.44 0.44 2.65
N ASP A 121 6.09 1.32 1.72
CA ASP A 121 6.98 2.36 1.23
C ASP A 121 6.44 3.74 1.59
N VAL A 122 7.33 4.61 2.05
CA VAL A 122 7.12 6.06 2.09
C VAL A 122 8.10 6.69 1.11
N SER A 123 7.56 7.24 0.02
CA SER A 123 8.32 7.90 -1.05
C SER A 123 8.09 9.40 -1.01
N VAL A 124 9.17 10.16 -1.02
CA VAL A 124 9.17 11.63 -1.02
C VAL A 124 9.87 12.13 -2.28
N ASP A 125 9.17 12.92 -3.06
CA ASP A 125 9.75 13.65 -4.17
C ASP A 125 10.41 14.92 -3.62
N LEU A 126 11.73 15.00 -3.73
CA LEU A 126 12.55 16.00 -3.08
C LEU A 126 12.85 17.18 -4.01
N THR A 127 12.86 18.38 -3.45
CA THR A 127 13.46 19.55 -4.11
C THR A 127 15.00 19.45 -4.03
N ASP A 128 15.71 20.36 -4.72
CA ASP A 128 17.16 20.49 -4.54
C ASP A 128 17.54 20.78 -3.08
N ALA A 129 16.74 21.58 -2.36
CA ALA A 129 16.94 21.82 -0.94
C ALA A 129 16.66 20.56 -0.10
N GLY A 130 15.57 19.83 -0.39
CA GLY A 130 15.24 18.59 0.29
C GLY A 130 16.30 17.50 0.12
N HIS A 131 16.98 17.46 -1.03
CA HIS A 131 18.13 16.59 -1.25
C HIS A 131 19.24 16.87 -0.22
N GLU A 132 19.58 18.12 0.03
CA GLU A 132 20.62 18.49 1.02
C GLU A 132 20.17 18.21 2.47
N HIS A 133 18.85 18.17 2.71
CA HIS A 133 18.23 17.92 4.02
C HIS A 133 17.71 16.49 4.20
N MET A 134 18.18 15.52 3.41
CA MET A 134 17.68 14.13 3.43
C MET A 134 17.64 13.53 4.85
N GLN A 135 18.65 13.80 5.68
CA GLN A 135 18.72 13.26 7.03
C GLN A 135 17.64 13.84 7.96
N ASP A 136 17.36 15.14 7.84
CA ASP A 136 16.31 15.81 8.62
C ASP A 136 14.92 15.27 8.23
N ILE A 137 14.72 14.98 6.94
CA ILE A 137 13.49 14.37 6.42
C ILE A 137 13.26 12.99 7.04
N LEU A 138 14.29 12.16 7.11
CA LEU A 138 14.22 10.87 7.80
C LEU A 138 13.91 11.05 9.29
N GLY A 139 14.53 12.02 9.94
CA GLY A 139 14.28 12.36 11.35
C GLY A 139 12.80 12.71 11.62
N LEU A 140 12.21 13.54 10.76
CA LEU A 140 10.78 13.89 10.82
C LEU A 140 9.87 12.68 10.57
N LEU A 141 10.18 11.86 9.56
CA LEU A 141 9.41 10.65 9.25
C LEU A 141 9.39 9.66 10.41
N PHE A 142 10.55 9.29 10.95
CA PHE A 142 10.62 8.34 12.07
C PHE A 142 10.00 8.90 13.35
N ARG A 143 10.09 10.21 13.58
CA ARG A 143 9.39 10.87 14.68
C ARG A 143 7.88 10.78 14.51
N HIS A 144 7.38 10.99 13.30
CA HIS A 144 5.96 10.85 13.00
C HIS A 144 5.48 9.42 13.20
N ILE A 145 6.19 8.42 12.66
CA ILE A 145 5.87 7.00 12.87
C ILE A 145 5.86 6.64 14.36
N LYS A 146 6.87 7.09 15.12
CA LYS A 146 6.92 6.87 16.57
C LYS A 146 5.74 7.51 17.30
N HIS A 147 5.33 8.70 16.90
CA HIS A 147 4.16 9.36 17.45
C HIS A 147 2.88 8.56 17.16
N LEU A 148 2.72 8.03 15.95
CA LEU A 148 1.59 7.15 15.60
C LEU A 148 1.61 5.86 16.44
N GLN A 149 2.78 5.22 16.59
CA GLN A 149 2.95 4.03 17.42
C GLN A 149 2.54 4.26 18.89
N GLN A 150 2.78 5.46 19.42
CA GLN A 150 2.42 5.84 20.79
C GLN A 150 0.96 6.26 20.95
N SER A 151 0.40 6.90 19.93
CA SER A 151 -0.99 7.39 19.94
C SER A 151 -1.99 6.27 19.70
N GLY A 152 -1.56 5.20 19.04
CA GLY A 152 -2.38 4.03 18.74
C GLY A 152 -3.29 4.23 17.52
N VAL A 153 -4.02 3.18 17.20
CA VAL A 153 -4.96 3.11 16.07
C VAL A 153 -6.34 3.57 16.51
N SER A 154 -6.98 4.42 15.71
CA SER A 154 -8.29 5.00 16.01
C SER A 154 -9.36 4.50 15.06
N GLN A 155 -10.51 4.12 15.59
CA GLN A 155 -11.63 3.62 14.80
C GLN A 155 -12.17 4.68 13.83
N TRP A 156 -12.27 5.94 14.25
CA TRP A 156 -12.84 7.00 13.39
C TRP A 156 -12.06 7.20 12.08
N ILE A 157 -10.74 6.95 12.09
CA ILE A 157 -9.88 7.02 10.89
C ILE A 157 -10.20 5.86 9.96
N PHE A 158 -10.43 4.68 10.53
CA PHE A 158 -10.86 3.51 9.77
C PHE A 158 -12.24 3.76 9.16
N ASP A 159 -13.18 4.31 9.94
CA ASP A 159 -14.54 4.61 9.48
C ASP A 159 -14.51 5.66 8.34
N GLU A 160 -13.65 6.68 8.44
CA GLU A 160 -13.43 7.66 7.37
C GLU A 160 -12.90 6.98 6.09
N LEU A 161 -11.84 6.17 6.21
CA LEU A 161 -11.28 5.45 5.06
C LEU A 161 -12.31 4.51 4.42
N SER A 162 -13.06 3.77 5.25
CA SER A 162 -14.11 2.86 4.77
C SER A 162 -15.22 3.62 4.04
N ALA A 163 -15.66 4.77 4.56
CA ALA A 163 -16.65 5.61 3.91
C ALA A 163 -16.17 6.17 2.55
N ILE A 164 -14.89 6.54 2.44
CA ILE A 164 -14.28 6.95 1.16
C ILE A 164 -14.35 5.80 0.15
N CYS A 165 -13.86 4.60 0.52
CA CYS A 165 -13.86 3.44 -0.36
C CYS A 165 -15.28 2.98 -0.74
N GLU A 166 -16.23 3.05 0.19
CA GLU A 166 -17.63 2.74 -0.06
C GLU A 166 -18.25 3.71 -1.08
N ALA A 167 -17.99 5.02 -0.92
CA ALA A 167 -18.47 6.05 -1.85
C ALA A 167 -17.83 5.87 -3.24
N GLU A 168 -16.52 5.65 -3.32
CA GLU A 168 -15.83 5.39 -4.58
C GLU A 168 -16.42 4.19 -5.31
N PHE A 169 -16.74 3.11 -4.58
CA PHE A 169 -17.37 1.93 -5.17
C PHE A 169 -18.81 2.20 -5.64
N HIS A 170 -19.62 2.87 -4.82
CA HIS A 170 -21.03 3.14 -5.14
C HIS A 170 -21.20 4.08 -6.33
N TYR A 171 -20.33 5.08 -6.44
CA TYR A 171 -20.41 6.10 -7.49
C TYR A 171 -19.42 5.88 -8.63
N GLN A 172 -18.80 4.70 -8.71
CA GLN A 172 -17.84 4.41 -9.78
C GLN A 172 -18.50 4.53 -11.16
N ALA A 173 -17.82 5.21 -12.07
CA ALA A 173 -18.25 5.26 -13.46
C ALA A 173 -18.12 3.88 -14.10
N LYS A 174 -18.98 3.60 -15.09
CA LYS A 174 -18.88 2.37 -15.88
C LYS A 174 -17.48 2.26 -16.49
N ARG A 175 -16.79 1.18 -16.17
CA ARG A 175 -15.43 0.89 -16.64
C ARG A 175 -15.43 0.26 -18.03
N ASP A 176 -14.31 0.40 -18.72
CA ASP A 176 -14.03 -0.36 -19.93
C ASP A 176 -14.17 -1.87 -19.67
N PRO A 177 -14.92 -2.62 -20.52
CA PRO A 177 -15.18 -4.04 -20.31
C PRO A 177 -13.94 -4.91 -20.14
N PHE A 178 -12.88 -4.66 -20.92
CA PHE A 178 -11.67 -5.45 -20.86
C PHE A 178 -10.98 -5.28 -19.50
N SER A 179 -10.78 -4.03 -19.09
CA SER A 179 -10.15 -3.66 -17.82
C SER A 179 -10.96 -4.16 -16.62
N TYR A 180 -12.29 -4.14 -16.73
CA TYR A 180 -13.20 -4.62 -15.70
C TYR A 180 -13.15 -6.14 -15.53
N ALA A 181 -13.28 -6.90 -16.63
CA ALA A 181 -13.19 -8.36 -16.60
C ALA A 181 -11.82 -8.84 -16.09
N MET A 182 -10.73 -8.16 -16.50
CA MET A 182 -9.38 -8.44 -16.01
C MET A 182 -9.26 -8.20 -14.51
N ALA A 183 -9.79 -7.07 -14.00
CA ALA A 183 -9.74 -6.76 -12.58
C ALA A 183 -10.50 -7.80 -11.73
N ILE A 184 -11.70 -8.20 -12.15
CA ILE A 184 -12.47 -9.24 -11.45
C ILE A 184 -11.74 -10.57 -11.48
N SER A 185 -11.18 -10.98 -12.63
CA SER A 185 -10.42 -12.24 -12.73
C SER A 185 -9.21 -12.27 -11.78
N ARG A 186 -8.56 -11.12 -11.57
CA ARG A 186 -7.52 -10.97 -10.55
C ARG A 186 -8.08 -11.10 -9.13
N ASN A 187 -9.19 -10.43 -8.83
CA ASN A 187 -9.87 -10.51 -7.53
C ASN A 187 -10.27 -11.96 -7.18
N MET A 188 -10.70 -12.75 -8.17
CA MET A 188 -11.08 -14.16 -7.97
C MET A 188 -9.96 -15.06 -7.45
N LYS A 189 -8.70 -14.67 -7.65
CA LYS A 189 -7.53 -15.40 -7.13
C LYS A 189 -7.26 -15.12 -5.65
N ILE A 190 -7.79 -14.01 -5.14
CA ILE A 190 -7.40 -13.44 -3.85
C ILE A 190 -8.57 -13.50 -2.87
N TYR A 191 -9.75 -13.11 -3.34
CA TYR A 191 -10.90 -12.88 -2.49
C TYR A 191 -11.93 -14.02 -2.60
N PRO A 192 -12.71 -14.26 -1.52
CA PRO A 192 -13.88 -15.12 -1.61
C PRO A 192 -14.90 -14.51 -2.56
N THR A 193 -15.79 -15.36 -3.07
CA THR A 193 -16.81 -15.00 -4.06
C THR A 193 -17.59 -13.73 -3.75
N LYS A 194 -18.01 -13.56 -2.48
CA LYS A 194 -18.77 -12.37 -2.03
C LYS A 194 -18.03 -11.06 -2.31
N HIS A 195 -16.71 -11.10 -2.47
CA HIS A 195 -15.81 -9.94 -2.59
C HIS A 195 -15.17 -9.79 -3.97
N TRP A 196 -15.55 -10.60 -4.96
CA TRP A 196 -14.98 -10.49 -6.31
C TRP A 196 -15.25 -9.13 -6.97
N LEU A 197 -16.43 -8.56 -6.74
CA LEU A 197 -16.80 -7.22 -7.21
C LEU A 197 -16.49 -6.12 -6.20
N VAL A 198 -16.87 -6.34 -4.94
CA VAL A 198 -16.79 -5.31 -3.88
C VAL A 198 -15.40 -5.19 -3.26
N GLY A 199 -14.39 -5.92 -3.74
CA GLY A 199 -13.02 -5.81 -3.21
C GLY A 199 -12.45 -4.39 -3.25
N SER A 200 -12.98 -3.50 -4.09
CA SER A 200 -12.62 -2.07 -4.10
C SER A 200 -13.35 -1.21 -3.07
N SER A 201 -14.35 -1.74 -2.35
CA SER A 201 -15.03 -1.05 -1.25
C SER A 201 -14.42 -1.37 0.12
N LEU A 202 -13.25 -2.02 0.15
CA LEU A 202 -12.52 -2.37 1.36
C LEU A 202 -11.67 -1.18 1.84
N PRO A 203 -11.40 -1.04 3.15
CA PRO A 203 -11.62 -2.02 4.21
C PRO A 203 -13.06 -2.07 4.77
N SER A 204 -13.41 -3.21 5.37
CA SER A 204 -14.76 -3.49 5.91
C SER A 204 -14.78 -4.00 7.35
N ARG A 205 -13.61 -4.33 7.94
CA ARG A 205 -13.52 -4.82 9.31
C ARG A 205 -12.42 -4.09 10.09
N PHE A 206 -12.80 -3.33 11.11
CA PHE A 206 -11.80 -2.70 11.97
C PHE A 206 -11.18 -3.71 12.93
N ASN A 207 -9.85 -3.83 12.92
CA ASN A 207 -9.09 -4.55 13.93
C ASN A 207 -7.82 -3.75 14.30
N PRO A 208 -7.82 -3.05 15.45
CA PRO A 208 -6.69 -2.20 15.83
C PRO A 208 -5.41 -2.99 16.07
N ASP A 209 -5.49 -4.26 16.47
CA ASP A 209 -4.32 -5.07 16.78
C ASP A 209 -3.51 -5.39 15.51
N PHE A 210 -4.19 -5.70 14.39
CA PHE A 210 -3.50 -5.96 13.12
C PHE A 210 -2.87 -4.70 12.54
N VAL A 211 -3.58 -3.58 12.60
CA VAL A 211 -3.03 -2.28 12.16
C VAL A 211 -1.83 -1.89 13.03
N GLN A 212 -1.94 -2.04 14.34
CA GLN A 212 -0.85 -1.73 15.27
C GLN A 212 0.35 -2.67 15.06
N LYS A 213 0.10 -3.96 14.77
CA LYS A 213 1.16 -4.93 14.44
C LYS A 213 1.98 -4.45 13.24
N VAL A 214 1.34 -4.10 12.13
CA VAL A 214 2.04 -3.60 10.93
C VAL A 214 2.72 -2.25 11.20
N LEU A 215 2.09 -1.35 11.95
CA LEU A 215 2.69 -0.08 12.36
C LEU A 215 3.99 -0.27 13.18
N ASN A 216 4.06 -1.33 13.99
CA ASN A 216 5.26 -1.67 14.76
C ASN A 216 6.38 -2.28 13.89
N GLU A 217 6.06 -2.83 12.72
CA GLU A 217 7.06 -3.32 11.74
C GLU A 217 7.81 -2.15 11.06
N LEU A 218 7.23 -0.94 11.08
CA LEU A 218 7.86 0.30 10.58
C LEU A 218 8.90 0.84 11.57
N SER A 219 10.01 0.11 11.71
CA SER A 219 11.06 0.42 12.68
C SER A 219 12.40 0.75 12.01
N PRO A 220 13.31 1.47 12.71
CA PRO A 220 14.68 1.66 12.25
C PRO A 220 15.50 0.37 12.08
N SER A 221 15.10 -0.72 12.74
CA SER A 221 15.81 -2.00 12.65
C SER A 221 15.44 -2.81 11.41
N ASN A 222 14.30 -2.48 10.79
CA ASN A 222 13.74 -3.21 9.65
C ASN A 222 13.71 -2.33 8.37
N VAL A 223 14.47 -1.23 8.34
CA VAL A 223 14.35 -0.23 7.28
C VAL A 223 15.33 -0.46 6.13
N ARG A 224 14.92 -0.09 4.92
CA ARG A 224 15.75 0.05 3.72
C ARG A 224 15.52 1.43 3.15
N ILE A 225 16.59 2.18 2.88
CA ILE A 225 16.50 3.56 2.38
C ILE A 225 17.07 3.61 0.97
N PHE A 226 16.29 4.07 0.02
CA PHE A 226 16.69 4.28 -1.37
C PHE A 226 16.71 5.77 -1.67
N TRP A 227 17.88 6.30 -1.97
CA TRP A 227 18.07 7.70 -2.30
C TRP A 227 18.54 7.82 -3.74
N ARG A 228 17.66 8.36 -4.59
CA ARG A 228 17.86 8.43 -6.03
C ARG A 228 18.10 9.86 -6.45
N SER A 229 19.24 10.10 -7.09
CA SER A 229 19.60 11.43 -7.60
C SER A 229 20.68 11.36 -8.68
N LYS A 230 20.57 12.23 -9.69
CA LYS A 230 21.64 12.46 -10.65
C LYS A 230 22.91 13.05 -10.01
N LYS A 231 22.82 13.66 -8.83
CA LYS A 231 23.99 14.17 -8.10
C LYS A 231 24.97 13.07 -7.69
N PHE A 232 24.58 11.80 -7.70
CA PHE A 232 25.46 10.67 -7.41
C PHE A 232 26.26 10.17 -8.62
N GLU A 233 26.10 10.77 -9.81
CA GLU A 233 26.92 10.42 -10.97
C GLU A 233 28.42 10.55 -10.64
N GLY A 234 29.18 9.48 -10.89
CA GLY A 234 30.61 9.39 -10.57
C GLY A 234 30.93 9.14 -9.09
N GLN A 235 29.93 8.96 -8.23
CA GLN A 235 30.09 8.70 -6.78
C GLN A 235 29.60 7.32 -6.36
N THR A 236 29.24 6.47 -7.31
CA THR A 236 28.76 5.10 -7.13
C THR A 236 29.83 4.08 -7.51
N ASP A 237 29.87 2.95 -6.82
CA ASP A 237 30.90 1.90 -6.96
C ASP A 237 30.36 0.57 -7.50
N GLU A 238 29.04 0.38 -7.53
CA GLU A 238 28.39 -0.84 -7.99
C GLU A 238 27.52 -0.59 -9.24
N THR A 239 27.24 -1.68 -9.98
CA THR A 239 26.38 -1.65 -11.17
C THR A 239 25.46 -2.85 -11.19
N GLU A 240 24.16 -2.61 -11.27
CA GLU A 240 23.16 -3.66 -11.34
C GLU A 240 23.25 -4.40 -12.71
N PRO A 241 23.35 -5.74 -12.74
CA PRO A 241 23.76 -6.49 -13.93
C PRO A 241 22.76 -6.48 -15.10
N TRP A 242 21.47 -6.27 -14.87
CA TRP A 242 20.45 -6.39 -15.92
C TRP A 242 20.16 -5.07 -16.62
N TYR A 243 20.11 -3.97 -15.88
CA TYR A 243 19.77 -2.63 -16.38
C TYR A 243 20.95 -1.66 -16.34
N ASN A 244 22.11 -2.07 -15.83
CA ASN A 244 23.29 -1.24 -15.66
C ASN A 244 23.04 0.01 -14.80
N THR A 245 22.16 -0.10 -13.81
CA THR A 245 21.91 1.01 -12.89
C THR A 245 23.12 1.18 -11.97
N ALA A 246 23.74 2.36 -11.99
CA ALA A 246 24.85 2.69 -11.11
C ALA A 246 24.34 3.02 -9.70
N TYR A 247 24.93 2.38 -8.68
CA TYR A 247 24.52 2.58 -7.30
C TYR A 247 25.68 2.38 -6.32
N SER A 248 25.50 2.83 -5.08
CA SER A 248 26.33 2.44 -3.94
C SER A 248 25.47 1.90 -2.81
N PHE A 249 26.08 1.06 -1.98
CA PHE A 249 25.41 0.37 -0.89
C PHE A 249 26.15 0.60 0.42
N GLU A 250 25.44 1.08 1.43
CA GLU A 250 26.01 1.43 2.74
C GLU A 250 25.17 0.82 3.87
N ASN A 251 25.83 0.17 4.83
CA ASN A 251 25.17 -0.27 6.06
C ASN A 251 24.99 0.92 7.01
N ILE A 252 23.78 1.09 7.53
CA ILE A 252 23.40 2.11 8.49
C ILE A 252 23.39 1.46 9.87
N THR A 253 24.15 2.02 10.82
CA THR A 253 24.04 1.58 12.22
C THR A 253 22.80 2.18 12.89
N GLU A 254 22.09 1.40 13.69
CA GLU A 254 20.92 1.87 14.45
C GLU A 254 21.24 3.11 15.29
N PHE A 255 22.45 3.17 15.86
CA PHE A 255 22.97 4.31 16.60
C PHE A 255 23.02 5.60 15.77
N THR A 256 23.32 5.50 14.46
CA THR A 256 23.32 6.64 13.54
C THR A 256 21.92 7.19 13.33
N ILE A 257 20.92 6.31 13.24
CA ILE A 257 19.51 6.71 13.12
C ILE A 257 19.02 7.33 14.44
N GLN A 258 19.32 6.69 15.58
CA GLN A 258 18.86 7.14 16.89
C GLN A 258 19.55 8.43 17.40
N ILE A 259 20.86 8.63 17.18
CA ILE A 259 21.52 9.89 17.53
C ILE A 259 20.87 11.04 16.79
N ARG A 260 20.61 10.88 15.49
CA ARG A 260 20.06 11.95 14.65
C ARG A 260 18.65 12.34 15.10
N ILE A 261 17.82 11.35 15.44
CA ILE A 261 16.52 11.59 16.09
C ILE A 261 16.68 12.39 17.39
N ARG A 262 17.74 12.14 18.18
CA ARG A 262 17.99 12.84 19.46
C ARG A 262 18.58 14.24 19.30
N SER A 263 19.44 14.50 18.30
CA SER A 263 20.05 15.82 18.10
C SER A 263 19.02 16.89 17.72
N GLU A 264 17.98 16.51 16.97
CA GLU A 264 16.90 17.42 16.57
C GLU A 264 15.91 17.74 17.70
N ILE A 265 15.80 16.89 18.74
CA ILE A 265 14.93 17.15 19.91
C ILE A 265 15.44 18.37 20.72
N ARG A 266 16.73 18.70 20.61
CA ARG A 266 17.35 19.81 21.37
C ARG A 266 17.20 21.17 20.68
N SER A 267 16.89 21.23 19.38
CA SER A 267 16.56 22.46 18.67
C SER A 267 15.04 22.63 18.63
N GLY A 268 14.47 23.40 19.57
CA GLY A 268 13.02 23.57 19.79
C GLY A 268 12.24 24.29 18.69
N SER A 269 12.42 23.93 17.42
CA SER A 269 11.74 24.52 16.25
C SER A 269 11.19 23.46 15.30
N ALA A 270 10.86 22.26 15.79
CA ALA A 270 10.22 21.24 14.96
C ALA A 270 8.74 21.58 14.75
N PRO A 271 8.22 21.51 13.51
CA PRO A 271 6.79 21.68 13.26
C PRO A 271 6.00 20.65 14.07
N LYS A 272 4.86 21.07 14.64
CA LYS A 272 3.93 20.15 15.30
C LYS A 272 3.32 19.26 14.23
N ILE A 273 3.84 18.03 14.13
CA ILE A 273 3.26 16.99 13.28
C ILE A 273 2.25 16.23 14.12
N GLY A 274 1.01 16.19 13.67
CA GLY A 274 -0.09 15.48 14.32
C GLY A 274 -1.26 15.37 13.35
N TYR A 275 -2.00 14.27 13.43
CA TYR A 275 -3.28 14.18 12.75
C TYR A 275 -4.29 15.08 13.47
N PRO A 276 -5.16 15.83 12.77
CA PRO A 276 -6.23 16.55 13.43
C PRO A 276 -7.07 15.58 14.28
N GLY A 277 -7.49 16.04 15.46
CA GLY A 277 -8.45 15.30 16.27
C GLY A 277 -9.74 15.04 15.47
N CYS A 278 -10.52 14.04 15.89
CA CYS A 278 -11.78 13.66 15.23
C CYS A 278 -12.58 14.93 14.88
N PRO A 279 -12.88 15.18 13.59
CA PRO A 279 -13.72 16.30 13.21
C PRO A 279 -15.06 16.19 13.95
N ASP A 280 -15.64 17.33 14.35
CA ASP A 280 -17.03 17.32 14.81
C ASP A 280 -17.90 16.74 13.69
N PRO A 281 -18.83 15.81 13.98
CA PRO A 281 -19.68 15.23 12.96
C PRO A 281 -20.38 16.35 12.21
N ASN A 282 -20.16 16.40 10.90
CA ASN A 282 -20.79 17.40 10.04
C ASN A 282 -22.32 17.27 10.20
N PRO A 283 -23.05 18.29 10.66
CA PRO A 283 -24.51 18.22 10.79
C PRO A 283 -25.23 17.97 9.45
N ASP A 284 -24.54 18.17 8.32
CA ASP A 284 -25.01 17.85 6.97
C ASP A 284 -24.59 16.46 6.46
N SER A 285 -23.93 15.62 7.28
CA SER A 285 -23.74 14.20 6.97
C SER A 285 -25.06 13.43 7.18
N LYS A 286 -26.08 13.80 6.43
CA LYS A 286 -27.15 12.85 6.12
C LYS A 286 -26.48 11.73 5.34
N ILE A 287 -26.36 10.57 5.99
CA ILE A 287 -26.29 9.28 5.28
C ILE A 287 -27.32 9.39 4.15
N LEU A 288 -26.83 9.40 2.91
CA LEU A 288 -27.68 9.49 1.74
C LEU A 288 -28.63 8.30 1.78
N ASP A 289 -29.90 8.59 1.97
CA ASP A 289 -31.00 7.63 1.94
C ASP A 289 -30.99 6.94 0.56
N PRO A 290 -30.79 5.61 0.47
CA PRO A 290 -30.47 4.93 -0.79
C PRO A 290 -31.71 4.86 -1.69
N CYS A 291 -31.90 5.87 -2.52
CA CYS A 291 -32.90 5.85 -3.57
C CYS A 291 -32.40 5.11 -4.81
N LYS A 292 -32.86 3.86 -4.89
CA LYS A 292 -32.95 2.91 -6.02
C LYS A 292 -31.63 2.25 -6.48
N PRO A 293 -31.55 0.90 -6.40
CA PRO A 293 -30.47 0.16 -7.04
C PRO A 293 -30.56 0.33 -8.56
N ASN A 294 -29.45 0.73 -9.17
CA ASN A 294 -29.20 0.43 -10.57
C ASN A 294 -29.07 -1.09 -10.66
N PRO A 295 -29.69 -1.80 -11.64
CA PRO A 295 -29.55 -3.25 -11.70
C PRO A 295 -28.06 -3.59 -11.85
N ASP A 296 -27.52 -4.25 -10.82
CA ASP A 296 -26.24 -4.91 -10.91
C ASP A 296 -26.25 -5.84 -12.12
N PRO A 297 -25.15 -5.95 -12.88
CA PRO A 297 -25.07 -6.98 -13.90
C PRO A 297 -25.33 -8.33 -13.22
N ASP A 298 -26.22 -9.15 -13.78
CA ASP A 298 -26.47 -10.47 -13.23
C ASP A 298 -25.17 -11.28 -13.26
N ILE A 299 -24.84 -11.98 -12.16
CA ILE A 299 -23.60 -12.77 -12.00
C ILE A 299 -23.98 -14.19 -11.67
N LEU A 300 -23.54 -15.14 -12.49
CA LEU A 300 -23.52 -16.55 -12.13
C LEU A 300 -22.13 -16.93 -11.63
N ILE A 301 -22.08 -17.46 -10.42
CA ILE A 301 -20.87 -18.08 -9.86
C ILE A 301 -21.01 -19.58 -9.98
N PHE A 302 -20.15 -20.19 -10.81
CA PHE A 302 -20.03 -21.65 -10.85
C PHE A 302 -18.96 -22.11 -9.87
N ARG A 303 -19.40 -22.85 -8.85
CA ARG A 303 -18.52 -23.72 -8.07
C ARG A 303 -18.41 -25.05 -8.82
N SER A 304 -17.21 -25.34 -9.33
CA SER A 304 -16.81 -26.73 -9.60
C SER A 304 -17.02 -27.52 -8.31
N GLY A 305 -17.87 -28.56 -8.33
CA GLY A 305 -18.42 -29.25 -7.15
C GLY A 305 -17.41 -30.03 -6.31
N TYR A 306 -16.46 -29.34 -5.69
CA TYR A 306 -15.55 -29.89 -4.69
C TYR A 306 -15.57 -29.01 -3.42
N PRO A 307 -15.50 -29.60 -2.22
CA PRO A 307 -15.53 -28.86 -0.98
C PRO A 307 -14.36 -27.87 -0.91
N ASP A 308 -14.64 -26.66 -0.41
CA ASP A 308 -13.62 -25.67 -0.09
C ASP A 308 -12.57 -26.32 0.84
N PRO A 309 -11.26 -26.23 0.56
CA PRO A 309 -10.26 -26.66 1.53
C PRO A 309 -10.41 -25.80 2.79
N ASP A 310 -10.45 -26.47 3.93
CA ASP A 310 -10.55 -25.92 5.28
C ASP A 310 -9.61 -24.71 5.43
N PRO A 311 -10.06 -23.54 5.91
CA PRO A 311 -9.20 -22.34 6.07
C PRO A 311 -8.10 -22.48 7.14
N TYR A 312 -7.84 -23.70 7.62
CA TYR A 312 -6.84 -24.02 8.62
C TYR A 312 -5.91 -25.17 8.19
N PHE A 313 -5.41 -25.20 6.96
CA PHE A 313 -4.20 -25.96 6.59
C PHE A 313 -3.43 -25.34 5.43
#